data_AF-A0A258RFN7-F1
#
_entry.id   AF-A0A258RFN7-F1
#
_cell.length_a   1.000
_cell.length_b   1.000
_cell.length_c   1.000
_cell.angle_alpha   90.00
_cell.angle_beta   90.00
_cell.angle_gamma   90.00
#
_symmetry.space_group_name_H-M   'P 1'
#
loop_
_entity.id
_entity.type
_entity.pdbx_description
1 polymer ?
#
loop_
_entity_poly.entity_id
_entity_poly.type
_entity_poly.pdbx_seq_one_letter_code
_entity_poly.pdbx_strand_id
1 'polypeptide(L)'
;MTPTGRGHARLRIAMVLAVIGLHLLVMREVGQGLIDFGAEAAMPPRMEVTFAREMDISAPPKVAAPLAPPVVEPEPPAPLAPSPVEPAASSPKRVPKPPREAASAVAAVPEPPPVPEPVAAPAVVEPPAPKVLADLAPSAAPSPVAPAASAEPFAWPASTRITYELTGNYRGEVHGDAKVEWVRQGARYQVHLDVTIGPSFAPVYSRRMSSEGQLTESGLSPERYDEDSKVAFRDRRRAHMSFEADEVVLNNGDRVARMPGVQDTASQFVQMSYLFSRNPALLKPGRTVEIALGLPRRQSLWVYDVREVETIYTPFGELDTVRLQPRREARKGDDLTAEV
;
A
#
# COMPACT_ATOMS: atom_id res chain seq x y z
N MET A 1 -60.13 0.92 -57.97
CA MET A 1 -59.43 2.15 -57.52
C MET A 1 -59.07 1.97 -56.07
N THR A 2 -57.78 1.79 -55.78
CA THR A 2 -57.20 1.38 -54.50
C THR A 2 -56.99 2.57 -53.54
N PRO A 3 -57.51 2.54 -52.29
CA PRO A 3 -57.20 3.55 -51.29
C PRO A 3 -56.25 2.97 -50.24
N THR A 4 -54.93 3.01 -50.45
CA THR A 4 -53.96 2.47 -49.47
C THR A 4 -52.73 3.35 -49.18
N GLY A 5 -52.51 4.46 -49.88
CA GLY A 5 -51.26 5.22 -49.75
C GLY A 5 -51.07 6.00 -48.43
N ARG A 6 -52.14 6.55 -47.84
CA ARG A 6 -52.03 7.51 -46.72
C ARG A 6 -51.81 6.85 -45.34
N GLY A 7 -52.34 5.65 -45.12
CA GLY A 7 -52.17 4.91 -43.86
C GLY A 7 -50.74 4.42 -43.66
N HIS A 8 -50.14 3.87 -44.72
CA HIS A 8 -48.75 3.42 -44.69
C HIS A 8 -47.75 4.58 -44.52
N ALA A 9 -48.03 5.76 -45.06
CA ALA A 9 -47.19 6.95 -44.84
C ALA A 9 -47.19 7.40 -43.37
N ARG A 10 -48.36 7.44 -42.72
CA ARG A 10 -48.48 7.79 -41.29
C ARG A 10 -47.78 6.77 -40.40
N LEU A 11 -47.91 5.48 -40.70
CA LEU A 11 -47.23 4.42 -39.96
C LEU A 11 -45.69 4.53 -40.08
N ARG A 12 -45.18 4.83 -41.28
CA ARG A 12 -43.74 5.05 -41.51
C ARG A 12 -43.22 6.27 -40.75
N ILE A 13 -43.97 7.38 -40.75
CA ILE A 13 -43.60 8.59 -40.00
C ILE A 13 -43.59 8.29 -38.49
N ALA A 14 -44.61 7.61 -37.97
CA ALA A 14 -44.66 7.21 -36.56
C ALA A 14 -43.48 6.32 -36.16
N MET A 15 -43.09 5.37 -37.02
CA MET A 15 -41.92 4.51 -36.78
C MET A 15 -40.62 5.32 -36.76
N VAL A 16 -40.42 6.25 -37.70
CA VAL A 16 -39.24 7.13 -37.72
C VAL A 16 -39.18 7.99 -36.46
N LEU A 17 -40.30 8.59 -36.04
CA LEU A 17 -40.36 9.38 -34.81
C LEU A 17 -40.09 8.54 -33.56
N ALA A 18 -40.60 7.31 -33.50
CA ALA A 18 -40.32 6.39 -32.40
C ALA A 18 -38.84 6.00 -32.34
N VAL A 19 -38.21 5.72 -33.48
CA VAL A 19 -36.78 5.42 -33.57
C VAL A 19 -35.95 6.63 -33.15
N ILE A 20 -36.29 7.84 -33.61
CA ILE A 20 -35.61 9.08 -33.18
C ILE A 20 -35.78 9.27 -31.66
N GLY A 21 -36.99 9.09 -31.13
CA GLY A 21 -37.26 9.18 -29.69
C GLY A 21 -36.42 8.19 -28.88
N LEU A 22 -36.28 6.95 -29.36
CA LEU A 22 -35.41 5.94 -28.74
C LEU A 22 -33.93 6.35 -28.78
N HIS A 23 -33.45 6.87 -29.91
CA HIS A 23 -32.06 7.35 -30.01
C HIS A 23 -31.79 8.52 -29.06
N LEU A 24 -32.74 9.45 -28.92
CA LEU A 24 -32.63 10.58 -27.99
C LEU A 24 -32.62 10.11 -26.53
N LEU A 25 -33.41 9.10 -26.17
CA LEU A 25 -33.39 8.48 -24.85
C LEU A 25 -32.05 7.80 -24.56
N VAL A 26 -31.53 7.00 -25.49
CA VAL A 26 -30.23 6.34 -25.34
C VAL A 26 -29.09 7.35 -25.26
N MET A 27 -29.07 8.37 -26.14
CA MET A 27 -28.08 9.45 -26.09
C MET A 27 -28.12 10.21 -24.77
N ARG A 28 -29.32 10.44 -24.22
CA ARG A 28 -29.49 11.10 -22.93
C ARG A 28 -28.94 10.24 -21.80
N GLU A 29 -29.29 8.96 -21.73
CA GLU A 29 -28.79 8.02 -20.71
C GLU A 29 -27.27 7.88 -20.77
N VAL A 30 -26.70 7.72 -21.97
CA VAL A 30 -25.25 7.68 -22.17
C VAL A 30 -24.59 9.00 -21.77
N GLY A 31 -25.19 10.14 -22.11
CA GLY A 31 -24.70 11.46 -21.73
C GLY A 31 -24.71 11.69 -20.21
N GLN A 32 -25.78 11.27 -19.52
CA GLN A 32 -25.87 11.33 -18.07
C GLN A 32 -24.82 10.42 -17.41
N GLY A 33 -24.67 9.19 -17.89
CA GLY A 33 -23.63 8.27 -17.40
C GLY A 33 -22.20 8.81 -17.59
N LEU A 34 -21.91 9.51 -18.69
CA LEU A 34 -20.60 10.15 -18.89
C LEU A 34 -20.35 11.32 -17.91
N ILE A 35 -21.39 12.09 -17.59
CA ILE A 35 -21.30 13.22 -16.65
C ILE A 35 -21.10 12.70 -15.23
N ASP A 36 -21.88 11.71 -14.81
CA ASP A 36 -21.79 11.11 -13.48
C ASP A 36 -20.42 10.44 -13.29
N PHE A 37 -19.93 9.72 -14.30
CA PHE A 37 -18.56 9.17 -14.30
C PHE A 37 -17.48 10.27 -14.24
N GLY A 38 -17.70 11.39 -14.94
CA GLY A 38 -16.80 12.55 -14.89
C GLY A 38 -16.77 13.24 -13.53
N ALA A 39 -17.92 13.29 -12.84
CA ALA A 39 -18.05 13.82 -11.48
C ALA A 39 -17.44 12.87 -10.43
N GLU A 40 -17.60 11.56 -10.60
CA GLU A 40 -16.87 10.55 -9.83
C GLU A 40 -15.35 10.65 -10.05
N ALA A 41 -14.90 11.00 -11.26
CA ALA A 41 -13.47 11.19 -11.54
C ALA A 41 -12.87 12.52 -11.02
N ALA A 42 -13.68 13.43 -10.48
CA ALA A 42 -13.20 14.65 -9.84
C ALA A 42 -12.77 14.35 -8.39
N MET A 43 -11.63 14.92 -7.96
CA MET A 43 -11.19 14.78 -6.56
C MET A 43 -12.24 15.36 -5.61
N PRO A 44 -12.52 14.70 -4.46
CA PRO A 44 -13.51 15.16 -3.51
C PRO A 44 -13.14 16.53 -2.92
N PRO A 45 -14.12 17.38 -2.61
CA PRO A 45 -13.87 18.63 -1.92
C PRO A 45 -13.29 18.35 -0.53
N ARG A 46 -12.22 19.06 -0.16
CA ARG A 46 -11.62 18.93 1.17
C ARG A 46 -12.51 19.59 2.21
N MET A 47 -12.74 18.92 3.32
CA MET A 47 -13.37 19.50 4.51
C MET A 47 -12.51 20.65 5.03
N GLU A 48 -13.10 21.84 5.14
CA GLU A 48 -12.41 23.00 5.66
C GLU A 48 -12.36 22.95 7.19
N VAL A 49 -11.16 23.04 7.75
CA VAL A 49 -10.94 23.12 9.20
C VAL A 49 -9.93 24.20 9.53
N THR A 50 -10.14 24.84 10.69
CA THR A 50 -9.19 25.79 11.25
C THR A 50 -8.23 25.05 12.18
N PHE A 51 -6.95 25.02 11.83
CA PHE A 51 -5.91 24.45 12.68
C PHE A 51 -5.55 25.45 13.78
N ALA A 52 -5.97 25.17 15.01
CA ALA A 52 -5.82 26.09 16.14
C ALA A 52 -4.44 26.04 16.80
N ARG A 53 -3.64 25.00 16.50
CA ARG A 53 -2.33 24.78 17.11
C ARG A 53 -1.33 24.31 16.07
N GLU A 54 -0.28 25.08 15.91
CA GLU A 54 0.95 24.64 15.25
C GLU A 54 1.84 23.98 16.31
N MET A 55 2.44 22.84 15.98
CA MET A 55 3.41 22.19 16.85
C MET A 55 4.79 22.74 16.50
N ASP A 56 5.45 23.39 17.47
CA ASP A 56 6.79 23.92 17.28
C ASP A 56 7.78 22.78 17.00
N ILE A 57 8.53 22.96 15.92
CA ILE A 57 9.65 22.10 15.54
C ILE A 57 10.78 22.37 16.54
N SER A 58 11.09 21.38 17.38
CA SER A 58 12.28 21.38 18.23
C SER A 58 13.50 20.98 17.41
N ALA A 59 14.58 21.76 17.45
CA ALA A 59 15.82 21.38 16.78
C ALA A 59 16.25 19.97 17.27
N PRO A 60 16.48 18.99 16.36
CA PRO A 60 16.92 17.67 16.79
C PRO A 60 18.24 17.82 17.54
N PRO A 61 18.45 17.09 18.66
CA PRO A 61 19.72 17.13 19.36
C PRO A 61 20.83 16.78 18.36
N LYS A 62 21.86 17.62 18.30
CA LYS A 62 23.06 17.36 17.51
C LYS A 62 23.60 16.01 17.99
N VAL A 63 23.44 14.95 17.21
CA VAL A 63 24.04 13.65 17.51
C VAL A 63 25.53 13.91 17.73
N ALA A 64 25.98 13.76 18.97
CA ALA A 64 27.39 13.89 19.28
C ALA A 64 28.11 12.85 18.43
N ALA A 65 29.05 13.30 17.59
CA ALA A 65 29.90 12.40 16.84
C ALA A 65 30.45 11.34 17.82
N PRO A 66 30.37 10.03 17.49
CA PRO A 66 30.92 9.00 18.34
C PRO A 66 32.35 9.38 18.71
N LEU A 67 32.63 9.49 20.02
CA LEU A 67 33.99 9.67 20.50
C LEU A 67 34.82 8.57 19.84
N ALA A 68 35.85 8.98 19.10
CA ALA A 68 36.79 8.05 18.49
C ALA A 68 37.22 7.05 19.57
N PRO A 69 37.16 5.72 19.30
CA PRO A 69 37.62 4.75 20.27
C PRO A 69 39.06 5.10 20.65
N PRO A 70 39.44 5.02 21.94
CA PRO A 70 40.82 5.26 22.32
C PRO A 70 41.69 4.32 21.50
N VAL A 71 42.67 4.89 20.80
CA VAL A 71 43.73 4.13 20.14
C VAL A 71 44.43 3.35 21.25
N VAL A 72 44.12 2.06 21.35
CA VAL A 72 44.92 1.12 22.14
C VAL A 72 46.19 0.91 21.34
N GLU A 73 47.29 1.48 21.83
CA GLU A 73 48.63 1.22 21.33
C GLU A 73 48.88 -0.29 21.41
N PRO A 74 49.23 -0.96 20.29
CA PRO A 74 49.45 -2.40 20.32
C PRO A 74 50.67 -2.73 21.17
N GLU A 75 50.48 -3.64 22.13
CA GLU A 75 51.56 -4.16 22.96
C GLU A 75 52.61 -4.88 22.09
N PRO A 76 53.93 -4.72 22.36
CA PRO A 76 54.97 -5.31 21.53
C PRO A 76 54.87 -6.84 21.54
N PRO A 77 55.09 -7.51 20.39
CA PRO A 77 55.04 -8.98 20.35
C PRO A 77 56.20 -9.57 21.16
N ALA A 78 55.87 -10.54 22.01
CA ALA A 78 56.85 -11.35 22.74
C ALA A 78 57.71 -12.18 21.76
N PRO A 79 59.00 -12.40 22.06
CA PRO A 79 59.90 -13.14 21.16
C PRO A 79 59.51 -14.62 21.05
N LEU A 80 59.34 -15.11 19.82
CA LEU A 80 59.17 -16.53 19.52
C LEU A 80 60.51 -17.26 19.68
N ALA A 81 60.53 -18.31 20.51
CA ALA A 81 61.64 -19.25 20.60
C ALA A 81 61.68 -20.16 19.34
N PRO A 82 62.86 -20.51 18.82
CA PRO A 82 63.00 -21.27 17.58
C PRO A 82 62.64 -22.75 17.73
N SER A 83 61.92 -23.28 16.74
CA SER A 83 61.63 -24.70 16.56
C SER A 83 62.86 -25.46 16.03
N PRO A 84 63.13 -26.69 16.52
CA PRO A 84 64.09 -27.60 15.89
C PRO A 84 63.55 -28.26 14.62
N VAL A 85 64.46 -28.45 13.66
CA VAL A 85 64.28 -29.01 12.32
C VAL A 85 64.74 -30.47 12.31
N GLU A 86 64.03 -31.35 11.59
CA GLU A 86 64.56 -32.64 11.11
C GLU A 86 64.11 -32.94 9.65
N PRO A 87 64.84 -33.79 8.89
CA PRO A 87 65.15 -33.49 7.49
C PRO A 87 64.57 -34.43 6.41
N ALA A 88 64.46 -33.82 5.22
CA ALA A 88 64.45 -34.27 3.82
C ALA A 88 64.35 -35.76 3.39
N ALA A 89 63.53 -35.98 2.33
CA ALA A 89 63.86 -36.84 1.19
C ALA A 89 63.19 -36.41 -0.15
N SER A 90 64.04 -36.10 -1.12
CA SER A 90 64.03 -35.98 -2.61
C SER A 90 62.78 -36.14 -3.53
N SER A 91 62.52 -35.06 -4.31
CA SER A 91 62.66 -34.86 -5.79
C SER A 91 61.87 -35.70 -6.86
N PRO A 92 61.79 -35.30 -8.17
CA PRO A 92 60.89 -34.29 -8.77
C PRO A 92 60.26 -34.70 -10.14
N LYS A 93 59.30 -33.92 -10.70
CA LYS A 93 59.17 -33.74 -12.17
C LYS A 93 58.44 -32.46 -12.58
N ARG A 94 58.84 -31.93 -13.75
CA ARG A 94 58.74 -30.54 -14.23
C ARG A 94 57.88 -30.45 -15.52
N VAL A 95 56.87 -29.54 -15.52
CA VAL A 95 56.43 -28.53 -16.57
C VAL A 95 55.90 -29.08 -17.93
N PRO A 96 55.06 -28.39 -18.78
CA PRO A 96 54.69 -26.95 -18.85
C PRO A 96 53.20 -26.55 -19.05
N LYS A 97 52.96 -25.22 -19.01
CA LYS A 97 51.84 -24.36 -19.49
C LYS A 97 52.19 -23.78 -20.91
N PRO A 98 51.40 -22.95 -21.65
CA PRO A 98 50.00 -22.45 -21.61
C PRO A 98 49.38 -22.39 -23.07
N PRO A 99 48.59 -21.39 -23.59
CA PRO A 99 47.54 -20.45 -23.10
C PRO A 99 46.24 -20.41 -24.00
N ARG A 100 45.34 -19.41 -23.74
CA ARG A 100 44.38 -18.69 -24.65
C ARG A 100 42.87 -18.95 -24.39
N GLU A 101 42.07 -18.01 -23.89
CA GLU A 101 41.51 -16.73 -24.40
C GLU A 101 40.34 -16.88 -25.40
N ALA A 102 39.17 -16.36 -24.98
CA ALA A 102 38.01 -15.81 -25.69
C ALA A 102 37.51 -16.44 -27.02
N ALA A 103 36.22 -16.81 -27.07
CA ALA A 103 35.16 -16.03 -27.74
C ALA A 103 33.86 -16.84 -27.97
N SER A 104 32.74 -16.23 -27.58
CA SER A 104 31.47 -16.09 -28.30
C SER A 104 30.90 -17.24 -29.14
N ALA A 105 29.67 -17.69 -28.79
CA ALA A 105 28.68 -18.13 -29.76
C ALA A 105 27.25 -17.89 -29.24
N VAL A 106 26.45 -17.24 -30.08
CA VAL A 106 25.04 -16.86 -29.91
C VAL A 106 24.12 -17.99 -30.43
N ALA A 107 22.93 -18.04 -29.83
CA ALA A 107 21.67 -18.63 -30.32
C ALA A 107 21.53 -20.16 -30.43
N ALA A 108 20.65 -20.70 -29.59
CA ALA A 108 19.63 -21.66 -30.03
C ALA A 108 18.40 -21.58 -29.11
N VAL A 109 17.26 -21.26 -29.71
CA VAL A 109 15.91 -21.47 -29.18
C VAL A 109 15.64 -22.99 -29.16
N PRO A 110 15.06 -23.56 -28.10
CA PRO A 110 14.32 -24.81 -28.22
C PRO A 110 12.81 -24.58 -28.14
N GLU A 111 12.15 -25.20 -29.12
CA GLU A 111 10.71 -25.43 -29.31
C GLU A 111 10.12 -26.34 -28.19
N PRO A 112 8.80 -26.29 -27.91
CA PRO A 112 8.24 -26.84 -26.67
C PRO A 112 7.94 -28.35 -26.76
N PRO A 113 8.01 -29.09 -25.64
CA PRO A 113 7.50 -30.46 -25.57
C PRO A 113 5.98 -30.51 -25.29
N PRO A 114 5.32 -31.67 -25.50
CA PRO A 114 3.92 -31.74 -25.91
C PRO A 114 2.90 -31.68 -24.76
N VAL A 115 1.68 -31.34 -25.14
CA VAL A 115 0.44 -31.39 -24.34
C VAL A 115 0.07 -32.85 -24.01
N PRO A 116 -0.24 -33.20 -22.75
CA PRO A 116 -1.04 -34.38 -22.44
C PRO A 116 -2.52 -34.01 -22.24
N GLU A 117 -3.40 -34.78 -22.88
CA GLU A 117 -4.84 -34.84 -22.67
C GLU A 117 -5.21 -35.53 -21.32
N PRO A 118 -6.47 -35.40 -20.85
CA PRO A 118 -6.78 -35.31 -19.42
C PRO A 118 -7.01 -36.68 -18.77
N VAL A 119 -6.52 -36.84 -17.54
CA VAL A 119 -6.84 -37.98 -16.67
C VAL A 119 -7.58 -37.48 -15.43
N ALA A 120 -8.80 -37.99 -15.29
CA ALA A 120 -9.68 -38.16 -14.13
C ALA A 120 -9.39 -37.39 -12.82
N ALA A 121 -10.44 -36.73 -12.35
CA ALA A 121 -10.57 -36.06 -11.06
C ALA A 121 -10.25 -36.94 -9.85
N PRO A 122 -9.67 -36.34 -8.80
CA PRO A 122 -9.98 -36.70 -7.43
C PRO A 122 -10.68 -35.55 -6.69
N ALA A 123 -11.64 -35.99 -5.86
CA ALA A 123 -12.29 -35.37 -4.71
C ALA A 123 -11.90 -33.93 -4.32
N VAL A 124 -12.96 -33.14 -4.14
CA VAL A 124 -13.07 -31.92 -3.35
C VAL A 124 -12.22 -31.99 -2.08
N VAL A 125 -11.21 -31.12 -2.00
CA VAL A 125 -10.56 -30.75 -0.73
C VAL A 125 -11.02 -29.34 -0.41
N GLU A 126 -11.77 -29.25 0.67
CA GLU A 126 -12.31 -28.04 1.28
C GLU A 126 -11.19 -27.07 1.68
N PRO A 127 -11.30 -25.76 1.41
CA PRO A 127 -10.32 -24.78 1.86
C PRO A 127 -10.35 -24.62 3.39
N PRO A 128 -9.20 -24.44 4.08
CA PRO A 128 -9.19 -24.27 5.52
C PRO A 128 -9.88 -22.95 5.90
N ALA A 129 -10.92 -23.05 6.73
CA ALA A 129 -11.61 -21.94 7.34
C ALA A 129 -10.65 -21.07 8.19
N PRO A 130 -10.86 -19.74 8.26
CA PRO A 130 -10.08 -18.85 9.11
C PRO A 130 -10.31 -19.19 10.59
N LYS A 131 -9.28 -19.73 11.24
CA LYS A 131 -9.27 -19.96 12.68
C LYS A 131 -8.87 -18.71 13.44
N VAL A 132 -9.70 -17.66 13.49
CA VAL A 132 -9.70 -16.73 14.64
C VAL A 132 -11.03 -15.96 14.76
N LEU A 133 -12.20 -16.61 14.84
CA LEU A 133 -13.39 -15.93 15.41
C LEU A 133 -14.49 -16.89 15.89
N ALA A 134 -14.11 -17.96 16.59
CA ALA A 134 -15.07 -18.86 17.21
C ALA A 134 -14.57 -19.33 18.57
N ASP A 135 -14.62 -18.45 19.55
CA ASP A 135 -14.84 -18.88 20.94
C ASP A 135 -15.55 -17.78 21.73
N LEU A 136 -16.87 -17.74 21.58
CA LEU A 136 -17.78 -17.07 22.51
C LEU A 136 -18.96 -18.00 22.77
N ALA A 137 -18.72 -19.04 23.55
CA ALA A 137 -19.77 -19.74 24.29
C ALA A 137 -19.50 -19.56 25.80
N PRO A 138 -20.48 -19.09 26.60
CA PRO A 138 -20.25 -18.82 28.01
C PRO A 138 -20.29 -20.13 28.80
N SER A 139 -19.16 -20.52 29.39
CA SER A 139 -19.14 -21.51 30.47
C SER A 139 -19.33 -20.78 31.80
N ALA A 140 -20.44 -21.08 32.47
CA ALA A 140 -20.81 -20.51 33.75
C ALA A 140 -20.14 -21.24 34.92
N ALA A 141 -19.32 -20.52 35.69
CA ALA A 141 -19.22 -20.61 37.15
C ALA A 141 -18.42 -19.40 37.69
N PRO A 142 -18.86 -18.70 38.76
CA PRO A 142 -18.28 -17.42 39.14
C PRO A 142 -17.07 -17.60 40.05
N SER A 143 -15.93 -17.05 39.63
CA SER A 143 -14.87 -16.61 40.54
C SER A 143 -14.92 -15.08 40.59
N PRO A 144 -14.74 -14.42 41.76
CA PRO A 144 -14.83 -12.97 41.86
C PRO A 144 -13.66 -12.35 41.09
N VAL A 145 -13.95 -11.85 39.90
CA VAL A 145 -13.01 -11.07 39.09
C VAL A 145 -12.99 -9.67 39.70
N ALA A 146 -11.82 -9.28 40.22
CA ALA A 146 -11.52 -7.91 40.60
C ALA A 146 -11.91 -6.98 39.43
N PRO A 147 -12.50 -5.80 39.69
CA PRO A 147 -13.00 -4.94 38.63
C PRO A 147 -11.88 -4.68 37.62
N ALA A 148 -12.07 -5.17 36.40
CA ALA A 148 -11.21 -4.83 35.28
C ALA A 148 -11.20 -3.30 35.21
N ALA A 149 -10.01 -2.71 35.36
CA ALA A 149 -9.81 -1.29 35.12
C ALA A 149 -10.44 -0.98 33.76
N SER A 150 -11.51 -0.19 33.78
CA SER A 150 -12.21 0.25 32.59
C SER A 150 -11.18 0.89 31.67
N ALA A 151 -10.86 0.22 30.56
CA ALA A 151 -9.98 0.76 29.54
C ALA A 151 -10.51 2.14 29.15
N GLU A 152 -9.64 3.15 29.17
CA GLU A 152 -10.05 4.49 28.76
C GLU A 152 -10.68 4.42 27.35
N PRO A 153 -11.82 5.07 27.14
CA PRO A 153 -12.45 5.09 25.84
C PRO A 153 -11.49 5.74 24.84
N PHE A 154 -11.14 5.00 23.80
CA PHE A 154 -10.34 5.55 22.70
C PHE A 154 -11.01 6.80 22.13
N ALA A 155 -10.25 7.89 22.06
CA ALA A 155 -10.66 9.12 21.42
C ALA A 155 -9.92 9.29 20.09
N TRP A 156 -10.67 9.52 19.02
CA TRP A 156 -10.07 9.87 17.72
C TRP A 156 -9.27 11.16 17.83
N PRO A 157 -8.06 11.23 17.23
CA PRO A 157 -7.24 12.42 17.26
C PRO A 157 -7.99 13.62 16.66
N ALA A 158 -7.62 14.81 17.11
CA ALA A 158 -8.06 16.04 16.47
C ALA A 158 -7.63 16.07 15.00
N SER A 159 -8.29 16.89 14.18
CA SER A 159 -7.87 17.13 12.80
C SER A 159 -6.41 17.60 12.81
N THR A 160 -5.56 16.87 12.09
CA THR A 160 -4.10 16.99 12.17
C THR A 160 -3.52 17.05 10.76
N ARG A 161 -2.55 17.94 10.56
CA ARG A 161 -1.78 18.02 9.33
C ARG A 161 -0.31 17.78 9.65
N ILE A 162 0.30 16.85 8.93
CA ILE A 162 1.71 16.51 9.04
C ILE A 162 2.37 16.75 7.69
N THR A 163 3.48 17.48 7.68
CA THR A 163 4.30 17.72 6.50
C THR A 163 5.62 16.98 6.66
N TYR A 164 6.05 16.32 5.60
CA TYR A 164 7.27 15.52 5.53
C TYR A 164 8.18 16.08 4.46
N GLU A 165 9.47 16.09 4.74
CA GLU A 165 10.52 16.22 3.73
C GLU A 165 10.88 14.82 3.23
N LEU A 166 10.88 14.63 1.91
CA LEU A 166 11.25 13.37 1.28
C LEU A 166 12.64 13.49 0.68
N THR A 167 13.50 12.54 0.99
CA THR A 167 14.82 12.39 0.38
C THR A 167 15.00 10.95 -0.08
N GLY A 168 15.81 10.75 -1.12
CA GLY A 168 16.07 9.40 -1.62
C GLY A 168 17.05 9.39 -2.78
N ASN A 169 17.37 8.19 -3.24
CA ASN A 169 18.22 7.99 -4.41
C ASN A 169 17.49 7.11 -5.43
N TYR A 170 17.07 7.70 -6.55
CA TYR A 170 16.45 6.99 -7.67
C TYR A 170 17.02 7.52 -8.98
N ARG A 171 18.04 6.84 -9.51
CA ARG A 171 18.80 7.28 -10.70
C ARG A 171 19.43 8.68 -10.50
N GLY A 172 19.82 8.97 -9.27
CA GLY A 172 20.27 10.28 -8.79
C GLY A 172 19.59 10.62 -7.47
N GLU A 173 20.11 11.64 -6.78
CA GLU A 173 19.47 12.19 -5.58
C GLU A 173 18.12 12.81 -5.95
N VAL A 174 17.09 12.49 -5.17
CA VAL A 174 15.75 13.04 -5.33
C VAL A 174 15.28 13.63 -4.01
N HIS A 175 14.67 14.81 -4.11
CA HIS A 175 14.02 15.49 -2.99
C HIS A 175 12.55 15.67 -3.31
N GLY A 176 11.75 15.88 -2.27
CA GLY A 176 10.34 16.12 -2.40
C GLY A 176 9.71 16.50 -1.08
N ASP A 177 8.40 16.65 -1.13
CA ASP A 177 7.56 16.91 0.02
C ASP A 177 6.37 15.96 0.01
N ALA A 178 5.92 15.61 1.20
CA ALA A 178 4.63 14.96 1.39
C ALA A 178 3.83 15.67 2.47
N LYS A 179 2.52 15.63 2.34
CA LYS A 179 1.59 16.19 3.32
C LYS A 179 0.46 15.21 3.55
N VAL A 180 0.25 14.89 4.81
CA VAL A 180 -0.86 14.05 5.29
C VAL A 180 -1.80 14.92 6.09
N GLU A 181 -3.07 14.88 5.75
CA GLU A 181 -4.10 15.68 6.39
C GLU A 181 -5.25 14.77 6.81
N TRP A 182 -5.42 14.62 8.11
CA TRP A 182 -6.54 13.95 8.75
C TRP A 182 -7.56 15.01 9.19
N VAL A 183 -8.80 14.86 8.74
CA VAL A 183 -9.89 15.77 9.09
C VAL A 183 -11.10 14.95 9.53
N ARG A 184 -11.76 15.38 10.60
CA ARG A 184 -13.02 14.77 11.03
C ARG A 184 -14.08 15.81 11.38
N GLN A 185 -15.33 15.51 11.05
CA GLN A 185 -16.50 16.30 11.39
C GLN A 185 -17.63 15.37 11.85
N GLY A 186 -17.88 15.33 13.16
CA GLY A 186 -18.81 14.36 13.75
C GLY A 186 -18.32 12.93 13.51
N ALA A 187 -19.16 12.12 12.85
CA ALA A 187 -18.83 10.75 12.45
C ALA A 187 -18.14 10.65 11.07
N ARG A 188 -18.05 11.74 10.29
CA ARG A 188 -17.37 11.70 8.99
C ARG A 188 -15.89 12.01 9.09
N TYR A 189 -15.09 11.39 8.24
CA TYR A 189 -13.67 11.68 8.11
C TYR A 189 -13.25 11.93 6.66
N GLN A 190 -12.13 12.63 6.52
CA GLN A 190 -11.32 12.66 5.30
C GLN A 190 -9.84 12.47 5.65
N VAL A 191 -9.14 11.73 4.79
CA VAL A 191 -7.68 11.66 4.75
C VAL A 191 -7.23 12.15 3.39
N HIS A 192 -6.32 13.13 3.37
CA HIS A 192 -5.66 13.56 2.14
C HIS A 192 -4.16 13.31 2.23
N LEU A 193 -3.59 12.73 1.17
CA LEU A 193 -2.16 12.53 1.03
C LEU A 193 -1.67 13.18 -0.26
N ASP A 194 -0.87 14.22 -0.14
CA ASP A 194 -0.21 14.89 -1.27
C ASP A 194 1.27 14.50 -1.26
N VAL A 195 1.82 14.06 -2.39
CA VAL A 195 3.23 13.73 -2.57
C VAL A 195 3.75 14.42 -3.83
N THR A 196 4.89 15.07 -3.71
CA THR A 196 5.61 15.70 -4.83
C THR A 196 7.07 15.29 -4.76
N ILE A 197 7.63 14.79 -5.87
CA ILE A 197 9.04 14.43 -6.01
C ILE A 197 9.64 15.25 -7.17
N GLY A 198 10.76 15.90 -6.90
CA GLY A 198 11.41 16.87 -7.79
C GLY A 198 10.96 18.32 -7.51
N PRO A 199 11.41 19.29 -8.30
CA PRO A 199 11.10 20.70 -8.09
C PRO A 199 9.60 20.98 -8.18
N SER A 200 9.06 21.81 -7.29
CA SER A 200 7.62 22.12 -7.24
C SER A 200 7.05 22.72 -8.53
N PHE A 201 7.88 23.46 -9.30
CA PHE A 201 7.50 24.03 -10.60
C PHE A 201 7.54 23.01 -11.77
N ALA A 202 8.24 21.89 -11.59
CA ALA A 202 8.35 20.82 -12.59
C ALA A 202 8.57 19.45 -11.93
N PRO A 203 7.55 18.88 -11.25
CA PRO A 203 7.71 17.60 -10.54
C PRO A 203 8.00 16.44 -11.49
N VAL A 204 8.91 15.56 -11.08
CA VAL A 204 9.16 14.28 -11.76
C VAL A 204 8.01 13.31 -11.51
N TYR A 205 7.47 13.35 -10.28
CA TYR A 205 6.30 12.60 -9.86
C TYR A 205 5.46 13.44 -8.92
N SER A 206 4.14 13.40 -9.06
CA SER A 206 3.23 13.85 -8.03
C SER A 206 2.05 12.91 -7.91
N ARG A 207 1.53 12.76 -6.70
CA ARG A 207 0.36 11.94 -6.37
C ARG A 207 -0.48 12.67 -5.35
N ARG A 208 -1.78 12.71 -5.59
CA ARG A 208 -2.78 13.11 -4.61
C ARG A 208 -3.68 11.92 -4.36
N MET A 209 -3.88 11.56 -3.10
CA MET A 209 -4.85 10.55 -2.69
C MET A 209 -5.84 11.17 -1.71
N SER A 210 -7.08 10.72 -1.75
CA SER A 210 -8.12 11.13 -0.81
C SER A 210 -8.98 9.94 -0.45
N SER A 211 -9.27 9.80 0.83
CA SER A 211 -10.21 8.84 1.40
C SER A 211 -11.25 9.59 2.18
N GLU A 212 -12.51 9.21 2.04
CA GLU A 212 -13.60 9.69 2.90
C GLU A 212 -14.55 8.56 3.29
N GLY A 213 -15.18 8.73 4.44
CA GLY A 213 -16.14 7.76 4.97
C GLY A 213 -16.55 8.05 6.40
N GLN A 214 -16.89 7.00 7.14
CA GLN A 214 -17.42 7.08 8.51
C GLN A 214 -16.46 6.53 9.55
N LEU A 215 -16.55 7.09 10.75
CA LEU A 215 -16.00 6.57 11.99
C LEU A 215 -17.00 5.58 12.59
N THR A 216 -16.59 4.34 12.79
CA THR A 216 -17.41 3.28 13.40
C THR A 216 -16.71 2.71 14.63
N GLU A 217 -17.38 1.81 15.35
CA GLU A 217 -16.77 1.07 16.46
C GLU A 217 -15.62 0.16 16.01
N SER A 218 -15.61 -0.28 14.75
CA SER A 218 -14.52 -1.08 14.18
C SER A 218 -13.38 -0.23 13.59
N GLY A 219 -13.47 1.10 13.65
CA GLY A 219 -12.47 2.01 13.11
C GLY A 219 -13.00 2.83 11.93
N LEU A 220 -12.19 3.03 10.90
CA LEU A 220 -12.58 3.70 9.68
C LEU A 220 -13.37 2.76 8.77
N SER A 221 -14.49 3.26 8.25
CA SER A 221 -15.25 2.63 7.17
C SER A 221 -15.20 3.54 5.95
N PRO A 222 -14.25 3.33 5.01
CA PRO A 222 -14.21 4.07 3.77
C PRO A 222 -15.52 3.92 2.99
N GLU A 223 -15.91 4.99 2.31
CA GLU A 223 -17.02 5.07 1.36
C GLU A 223 -16.50 5.42 -0.03
N ARG A 224 -15.44 6.23 -0.13
CA ARG A 224 -14.87 6.70 -1.39
C ARG A 224 -13.35 6.89 -1.29
N TYR A 225 -12.64 6.47 -2.33
CA TYR A 225 -11.22 6.72 -2.53
C TYR A 225 -10.94 7.28 -3.92
N ASP A 226 -10.12 8.33 -3.98
CA ASP A 226 -9.67 8.94 -5.22
C ASP A 226 -8.16 9.13 -5.24
N GLU A 227 -7.58 8.99 -6.42
CA GLU A 227 -6.17 9.23 -6.66
C GLU A 227 -5.93 9.95 -7.99
N ASP A 228 -5.07 10.97 -7.97
CA ASP A 228 -4.53 11.65 -9.16
C ASP A 228 -3.00 11.56 -9.15
N SER A 229 -2.44 10.78 -10.08
CA SER A 229 -1.02 10.56 -10.25
C SER A 229 -0.51 11.20 -11.55
N LYS A 230 0.60 11.94 -11.48
CA LYS A 230 1.29 12.52 -12.63
C LYS A 230 2.78 12.15 -12.60
N VAL A 231 3.27 11.58 -13.68
CA VAL A 231 4.71 11.40 -13.94
C VAL A 231 5.12 12.38 -15.03
N ALA A 232 6.33 12.95 -14.96
CA ALA A 232 6.87 13.78 -16.03
C ALA A 232 6.79 13.06 -17.39
N PHE A 233 6.42 13.80 -18.43
CA PHE A 233 6.26 13.30 -19.81
C PHE A 233 5.22 12.16 -20.02
N ARG A 234 4.39 11.83 -19.02
CA ARG A 234 3.28 10.88 -19.17
C ARG A 234 1.94 11.53 -18.92
N ASP A 235 0.88 10.94 -19.45
CA ASP A 235 -0.48 11.37 -19.15
C ASP A 235 -0.81 11.23 -17.66
N ARG A 236 -1.67 12.13 -17.20
CA ARG A 236 -2.23 12.08 -15.84
C ARG A 236 -3.08 10.82 -15.71
N ARG A 237 -2.90 10.10 -14.62
CA ARG A 237 -3.68 8.90 -14.29
C ARG A 237 -4.57 9.21 -13.10
N ARG A 238 -5.85 8.85 -13.23
CA ARG A 238 -6.82 8.94 -12.14
C ARG A 238 -7.33 7.56 -11.80
N ALA A 239 -7.58 7.36 -10.51
CA ALA A 239 -8.27 6.19 -10.02
C ALA A 239 -9.37 6.59 -9.04
N HIS A 240 -10.50 5.91 -9.12
CA HIS A 240 -11.62 6.05 -8.21
C HIS A 240 -12.04 4.67 -7.70
N MET A 241 -12.46 4.58 -6.44
CA MET A 241 -13.11 3.40 -5.88
C MET A 241 -14.26 3.82 -4.97
N SER A 242 -15.36 3.07 -5.04
CA SER A 242 -16.51 3.23 -4.15
C SER A 242 -16.63 2.01 -3.24
N PHE A 243 -16.77 2.24 -1.95
CA PHE A 243 -16.91 1.20 -0.93
C PHE A 243 -18.37 1.16 -0.47
N GLU A 244 -19.18 0.37 -1.17
CA GLU A 244 -20.59 0.15 -0.85
C GLU A 244 -20.74 -0.80 0.34
N ALA A 245 -21.97 -1.10 0.77
CA ALA A 245 -22.21 -1.92 1.96
C ALA A 245 -21.57 -3.32 1.85
N ASP A 246 -21.82 -4.02 0.74
CA ASP A 246 -21.40 -5.41 0.54
C ASP A 246 -20.38 -5.57 -0.60
N GLU A 247 -20.12 -4.52 -1.37
CA GLU A 247 -19.24 -4.54 -2.55
C GLU A 247 -18.27 -3.36 -2.56
N VAL A 248 -17.16 -3.53 -3.27
CA VAL A 248 -16.25 -2.45 -3.67
C VAL A 248 -16.28 -2.34 -5.18
N VAL A 249 -16.60 -1.16 -5.68
CA VAL A 249 -16.47 -0.80 -7.10
C VAL A 249 -15.04 -0.34 -7.34
N LEU A 250 -14.31 -1.11 -8.13
CA LEU A 250 -12.92 -0.84 -8.48
C LEU A 250 -12.83 0.18 -9.61
N ASN A 251 -11.64 0.74 -9.85
CA ASN A 251 -11.43 1.78 -10.86
C ASN A 251 -11.72 1.31 -12.30
N ASN A 252 -11.72 0.00 -12.56
CA ASN A 252 -12.10 -0.56 -13.86
C ASN A 252 -13.61 -0.81 -14.00
N GLY A 253 -14.41 -0.45 -12.99
CA GLY A 253 -15.85 -0.71 -12.94
C GLY A 253 -16.23 -2.09 -12.41
N ASP A 254 -15.25 -2.95 -12.13
CA ASP A 254 -15.53 -4.27 -11.56
C ASP A 254 -16.09 -4.13 -10.14
N ARG A 255 -17.14 -4.90 -9.85
CA ARG A 255 -17.72 -5.03 -8.53
C ARG A 255 -17.23 -6.30 -7.88
N VAL A 256 -16.67 -6.19 -6.69
CA VAL A 256 -16.12 -7.32 -5.92
C VAL A 256 -16.66 -7.29 -4.50
N ALA A 257 -16.87 -8.46 -3.89
CA ALA A 257 -17.34 -8.55 -2.51
C ALA A 257 -16.42 -7.78 -1.56
N ARG A 258 -17.00 -6.96 -0.67
CA ARG A 258 -16.25 -6.13 0.28
C ARG A 258 -15.59 -7.01 1.33
N MET A 259 -14.26 -6.93 1.42
CA MET A 259 -13.55 -7.60 2.51
C MET A 259 -13.88 -6.92 3.85
N PRO A 260 -14.08 -7.70 4.95
CA PRO A 260 -14.30 -7.12 6.27
C PRO A 260 -13.18 -6.17 6.68
N GLY A 261 -13.54 -4.96 7.11
CA GLY A 261 -12.57 -3.94 7.55
C GLY A 261 -11.69 -3.36 6.45
N VAL A 262 -12.00 -3.59 5.16
CA VAL A 262 -11.19 -3.10 4.04
C VAL A 262 -10.92 -1.60 4.13
N GLN A 263 -9.66 -1.24 3.94
CA GLN A 263 -9.17 0.12 3.90
C GLN A 263 -8.71 0.47 2.49
N ASP A 264 -8.56 1.76 2.21
CA ASP A 264 -7.87 2.23 1.02
C ASP A 264 -6.42 2.65 1.35
N THR A 265 -5.67 3.03 0.32
CA THR A 265 -4.24 3.36 0.46
C THR A 265 -4.00 4.59 1.35
N ALA A 266 -4.93 5.55 1.38
CA ALA A 266 -4.81 6.77 2.18
C ALA A 266 -5.25 6.54 3.64
N SER A 267 -6.31 5.75 3.87
CA SER A 267 -6.86 5.53 5.22
C SER A 267 -6.10 4.50 6.06
N GLN A 268 -5.37 3.56 5.42
CA GLN A 268 -4.81 2.38 6.10
C GLN A 268 -3.98 2.71 7.36
N PHE A 269 -3.12 3.73 7.32
CA PHE A 269 -2.23 4.03 8.44
C PHE A 269 -2.97 4.67 9.62
N VAL A 270 -4.02 5.45 9.33
CA VAL A 270 -4.90 5.98 10.38
C VAL A 270 -5.68 4.83 11.03
N GLN A 271 -6.16 3.87 10.23
CA GLN A 271 -6.79 2.66 10.76
C GLN A 271 -5.81 1.83 11.61
N MET A 272 -4.55 1.72 11.20
CA MET A 272 -3.52 1.04 11.99
C MET A 272 -3.30 1.72 13.34
N SER A 273 -3.22 3.06 13.38
CA SER A 273 -3.12 3.80 14.63
C SER A 273 -4.30 3.52 15.57
N TYR A 274 -5.52 3.43 15.02
CA TYR A 274 -6.71 2.99 15.78
C TYR A 274 -6.54 1.58 16.34
N LEU A 275 -6.21 0.60 15.48
CA LEU A 275 -6.05 -0.80 15.86
C LEU A 275 -5.00 -0.99 16.96
N PHE A 276 -3.86 -0.32 16.85
CA PHE A 276 -2.78 -0.44 17.84
C PHE A 276 -3.08 0.27 19.14
N SER A 277 -3.81 1.38 19.10
CA SER A 277 -4.25 2.07 20.32
C SER A 277 -5.26 1.23 21.09
N ARG A 278 -6.13 0.48 20.39
CA ARG A 278 -7.10 -0.43 21.00
C ARG A 278 -6.50 -1.77 21.42
N ASN A 279 -5.46 -2.21 20.74
CA ASN A 279 -4.81 -3.49 21.01
C ASN A 279 -3.27 -3.38 20.88
N PRO A 280 -2.59 -2.79 21.88
CA PRO A 280 -1.14 -2.58 21.83
C PRO A 280 -0.33 -3.88 21.73
N ALA A 281 -0.91 -5.02 22.13
CA ALA A 281 -0.25 -6.32 22.02
C ALA A 281 0.02 -6.75 20.56
N LEU A 282 -0.65 -6.14 19.58
CA LEU A 282 -0.39 -6.35 18.17
C LEU A 282 0.98 -5.82 17.73
N LEU A 283 1.54 -4.82 18.43
CA LEU A 283 2.85 -4.25 18.14
C LEU A 283 4.02 -5.00 18.80
N LYS A 284 3.81 -6.22 19.30
CA LYS A 284 4.91 -7.03 19.83
C LYS A 284 5.81 -7.52 18.67
N PRO A 285 7.13 -7.28 18.72
CA PRO A 285 8.05 -7.75 17.68
C PRO A 285 7.92 -9.25 17.40
N GLY A 286 8.04 -9.63 16.13
CA GLY A 286 7.83 -11.00 15.65
C GLY A 286 6.37 -11.39 15.40
N ARG A 287 5.41 -10.50 15.70
CA ARG A 287 4.02 -10.65 15.27
C ARG A 287 3.84 -10.20 13.83
N THR A 288 2.64 -10.43 13.34
CA THR A 288 2.19 -10.01 12.02
C THR A 288 0.85 -9.30 12.15
N VAL A 289 0.66 -8.24 11.38
CA VAL A 289 -0.59 -7.47 11.30
C VAL A 289 -1.12 -7.58 9.88
N GLU A 290 -2.40 -7.91 9.75
CA GLU A 290 -3.05 -8.08 8.46
C GLU A 290 -4.12 -7.00 8.26
N ILE A 291 -4.12 -6.36 7.09
CA ILE A 291 -5.12 -5.36 6.70
C ILE A 291 -5.63 -5.68 5.31
N ALA A 292 -6.95 -5.81 5.18
CA ALA A 292 -7.59 -5.85 3.88
C ALA A 292 -7.44 -4.48 3.20
N LEU A 293 -6.81 -4.44 2.03
CA LEU A 293 -6.56 -3.20 1.30
C LEU A 293 -7.23 -3.24 -0.07
N GLY A 294 -8.06 -2.23 -0.33
CA GLY A 294 -8.56 -1.88 -1.65
C GLY A 294 -7.48 -1.14 -2.44
N LEU A 295 -7.12 -1.72 -3.58
CA LEU A 295 -6.33 -1.07 -4.61
C LEU A 295 -7.21 -0.79 -5.83
N PRO A 296 -6.82 0.16 -6.71
CA PRO A 296 -7.61 0.53 -7.88
C PRO A 296 -8.11 -0.62 -8.77
N ARG A 297 -7.47 -1.79 -8.74
CA ARG A 297 -7.81 -2.93 -9.61
C ARG A 297 -8.08 -4.23 -8.86
N ARG A 298 -7.98 -4.27 -7.53
CA ARG A 298 -8.20 -5.47 -6.73
C ARG A 298 -8.32 -5.14 -5.25
N GLN A 299 -8.88 -6.06 -4.47
CA GLN A 299 -8.65 -6.12 -3.03
C GLN A 299 -7.62 -7.21 -2.73
N SER A 300 -6.75 -6.99 -1.76
CA SER A 300 -5.91 -8.06 -1.22
C SER A 300 -5.56 -7.83 0.25
N LEU A 301 -5.20 -8.91 0.93
CA LEU A 301 -4.76 -8.86 2.32
C LEU A 301 -3.29 -8.45 2.37
N TRP A 302 -3.02 -7.25 2.89
CA TRP A 302 -1.66 -6.78 3.18
C TRP A 302 -1.20 -7.30 4.53
N VAL A 303 0.04 -7.75 4.57
CA VAL A 303 0.62 -8.41 5.74
C VAL A 303 1.88 -7.65 6.13
N TYR A 304 1.95 -7.16 7.37
CA TYR A 304 3.09 -6.44 7.92
C TYR A 304 3.75 -7.26 9.02
N ASP A 305 5.05 -7.47 8.91
CA ASP A 305 5.86 -8.01 9.99
C ASP A 305 6.19 -6.90 10.99
N VAL A 306 5.91 -7.16 12.26
CA VAL A 306 6.24 -6.25 13.34
C VAL A 306 7.69 -6.47 13.72
N ARG A 307 8.52 -5.45 13.50
CA ARG A 307 9.95 -5.48 13.76
C ARG A 307 10.27 -4.91 15.14
N GLU A 308 11.55 -4.80 15.42
CA GLU A 308 12.12 -4.18 16.60
C GLU A 308 11.63 -2.74 16.82
N VAL A 309 11.73 -2.30 18.07
CA VAL A 309 11.54 -0.90 18.45
C VAL A 309 12.78 -0.14 18.02
N GLU A 310 12.57 1.01 17.37
CA GLU A 310 13.62 1.92 16.92
C GLU A 310 13.31 3.33 17.37
N THR A 311 14.31 4.02 17.93
CA THR A 311 14.19 5.43 18.27
C THR A 311 14.55 6.27 17.04
N ILE A 312 13.57 7.00 16.51
CA ILE A 312 13.74 7.90 15.37
C ILE A 312 13.89 9.32 15.88
N TYR A 313 14.96 9.98 15.42
CA TYR A 313 15.21 11.39 15.72
C TYR A 313 14.48 12.26 14.71
N THR A 314 13.52 13.04 15.18
CA THR A 314 12.77 13.97 14.34
C THR A 314 12.97 15.41 14.78
N PRO A 315 12.60 16.39 13.94
CA PRO A 315 12.47 17.77 14.38
C PRO A 315 11.37 17.99 15.45
N PHE A 316 10.69 16.95 15.93
CA PHE A 316 9.79 17.04 17.10
C PHE A 316 10.43 16.44 18.36
N GLY A 317 11.67 15.96 18.26
CA GLY A 317 12.37 15.21 19.31
C GLY A 317 12.55 13.74 18.97
N GLU A 318 12.99 12.98 19.96
CA GLU A 318 13.14 11.53 19.89
C GLU A 318 11.75 10.86 19.94
N LEU A 319 11.50 9.96 18.99
CA LEU A 319 10.27 9.17 18.90
C LEU A 319 10.61 7.69 19.03
N ASP A 320 10.05 7.03 20.03
CA ASP A 320 10.08 5.56 20.09
C ASP A 320 9.05 5.00 19.12
N THR A 321 9.52 4.26 18.13
CA THR A 321 8.70 3.74 17.03
C THR A 321 8.82 2.22 16.93
N VAL A 322 7.80 1.59 16.35
CA VAL A 322 7.84 0.16 16.02
C VAL A 322 7.79 0.06 14.51
N ARG A 323 8.82 -0.53 13.91
CA ARG A 323 8.93 -0.64 12.45
C ARG A 323 7.97 -1.70 11.92
N LEU A 324 7.18 -1.35 10.89
CA LEU A 324 6.24 -2.24 10.24
C LEU A 324 6.71 -2.53 8.82
N GLN A 325 7.19 -3.76 8.60
CA GLN A 325 7.74 -4.15 7.32
C GLN A 325 6.70 -4.91 6.49
N PRO A 326 6.24 -4.39 5.34
CA PRO A 326 5.29 -5.11 4.50
C PRO A 326 5.94 -6.38 3.92
N ARG A 327 5.23 -7.51 4.01
CA ARG A 327 5.59 -8.73 3.27
C ARG A 327 5.33 -8.49 1.79
N ARG A 328 6.36 -8.70 0.98
CA ARG A 328 6.27 -8.52 -0.47
C ARG A 328 5.39 -9.62 -1.07
N GLU A 329 4.38 -9.25 -1.85
CA GLU A 329 3.87 -10.16 -2.89
C GLU A 329 5.04 -10.38 -3.87
N ALA A 330 5.52 -11.61 -4.03
CA ALA A 330 6.61 -11.91 -4.95
C ALA A 330 6.23 -11.48 -6.38
N ARG A 331 6.79 -10.38 -6.88
CA ARG A 331 6.68 -9.95 -8.28
C ARG A 331 8.06 -9.75 -8.88
N LYS A 332 8.23 -10.22 -10.12
CA LYS A 332 9.49 -10.16 -10.86
C LYS A 332 9.81 -8.71 -11.24
N GLY A 333 10.94 -8.18 -10.77
CA GLY A 333 11.53 -6.92 -11.23
C GLY A 333 11.23 -5.67 -10.41
N ASP A 334 10.81 -5.80 -9.15
CA ASP A 334 10.60 -4.66 -8.25
C ASP A 334 11.82 -4.51 -7.32
N ASP A 335 12.55 -3.39 -7.39
CA ASP A 335 13.74 -3.12 -6.57
C ASP A 335 13.49 -2.04 -5.49
N LEU A 336 12.24 -1.61 -5.32
CA LEU A 336 11.86 -0.58 -4.36
C LEU A 336 11.04 -1.19 -3.22
N THR A 337 11.55 -1.10 -2.00
CA THR A 337 10.85 -1.46 -0.77
C THR A 337 10.41 -0.20 -0.04
N ALA A 338 9.11 -0.05 0.21
CA ALA A 338 8.59 0.94 1.14
C ALA A 338 8.52 0.33 2.54
N GLU A 339 9.05 1.03 3.53
CA GLU A 339 9.01 0.65 4.94
C GLU A 339 8.34 1.80 5.73
N VAL A 340 7.65 1.47 6.82
CA VAL A 340 6.87 2.42 7.62
C VAL A 340 7.24 2.31 9.08
#